data_AF-A0A285L272-F1
#
_entry.id   AF-A0A285L272-F1
#
_cell.length_a   1.000
_cell.length_b   1.000
_cell.length_c   1.000
_cell.angle_alpha   90.00
_cell.angle_beta   90.00
_cell.angle_gamma   90.00
#
_symmetry.space_group_name_H-M   'P 1'
#
loop_
_entity.id
_entity.type
_entity.pdbx_description
1 polymer ?
#
loop_
_entity_poly.entity_id
_entity_poly.type
_entity_poly.pdbx_seq_one_letter_code
_entity_poly.pdbx_strand_id
1 'polypeptide(L)'
;MKWFKAVSAFCAALIVSVSLAGCAGSSTKESTGGYIDDTVITTKVKSALFSDKDVKSNEISVVTFKGRVQLSGFVSSQKIANRAVEITRNVTGVRVVENDMQVK
;
A
#
# COMPACT_ATOMS: atom_id res chain seq x y z
N MET A 1 49.23 -36.36 -18.17
CA MET A 1 48.66 -34.99 -18.06
C MET A 1 47.58 -34.72 -19.12
N LYS A 2 46.40 -35.35 -18.99
CA LYS A 2 45.21 -35.02 -19.80
C LYS A 2 43.90 -35.02 -18.98
N TRP A 3 43.88 -35.68 -17.82
CA TRP A 3 42.73 -35.72 -16.91
C TRP A 3 42.46 -34.42 -16.13
N PHE A 4 43.46 -33.58 -15.88
CA PHE A 4 43.25 -32.31 -15.17
C PHE A 4 42.44 -31.27 -15.97
N LYS A 5 42.43 -31.37 -17.31
CA LYS A 5 41.63 -30.47 -18.15
C LYS A 5 40.14 -30.84 -18.20
N ALA A 6 39.79 -32.09 -17.88
CA ALA A 6 38.40 -32.55 -17.81
C ALA A 6 37.70 -32.08 -16.52
N VAL A 7 38.43 -32.01 -15.40
CA VAL A 7 37.89 -31.55 -14.11
C VAL A 7 37.57 -30.05 -14.13
N SER A 8 38.41 -29.24 -14.79
CA SER A 8 38.16 -27.81 -14.97
C SER A 8 36.94 -27.51 -15.84
N ALA A 9 36.59 -28.41 -16.77
CA ALA A 9 35.41 -28.25 -17.63
C ALA A 9 34.11 -28.71 -16.94
N PHE A 10 34.21 -29.61 -15.94
CA PHE A 10 33.04 -30.14 -15.24
C PHE A 10 32.54 -29.19 -14.14
N CYS A 11 33.42 -28.45 -13.47
CA CYS A 11 33.03 -27.45 -12.47
C CYS A 11 32.35 -26.21 -13.08
N ALA A 12 32.69 -25.85 -14.32
CA ALA A 12 32.13 -24.67 -14.98
C ALA A 12 30.66 -24.86 -15.42
N ALA A 13 30.25 -26.09 -15.73
CA ALA A 13 28.89 -26.39 -16.16
C ALA A 13 27.87 -26.50 -15.01
N LEU A 14 28.32 -26.85 -13.80
CA LEU A 14 27.47 -27.00 -12.62
C LEU A 14 27.11 -25.67 -11.93
N ILE A 15 27.87 -24.60 -12.20
CA ILE A 15 27.64 -23.29 -11.55
C ILE A 15 26.55 -22.48 -12.28
N VAL A 16 26.24 -22.79 -13.55
CA VAL A 16 25.28 -22.03 -14.36
C VAL A 16 23.81 -22.38 -14.05
N SER A 17 23.54 -23.55 -13.45
CA SER A 17 22.16 -23.97 -13.13
C SER A 17 21.58 -23.36 -11.85
N VAL A 18 22.38 -22.68 -11.03
CA VAL A 18 21.95 -22.16 -9.71
C VAL A 18 21.40 -20.73 -9.76
N SER A 19 21.49 -20.04 -10.90
CA SER A 19 21.12 -18.61 -10.98
C SER A 19 19.65 -18.34 -11.36
N LEU A 20 18.85 -19.35 -11.72
CA LEU A 20 17.46 -19.15 -12.15
C LEU A 20 16.40 -19.43 -11.07
N ALA A 21 16.77 -19.85 -9.87
CA ALA A 21 15.84 -20.02 -8.74
C ALA A 21 15.58 -18.70 -7.96
N GLY A 22 16.00 -17.55 -8.51
CA GLY A 22 15.96 -16.25 -7.84
C GLY A 22 14.66 -15.44 -8.00
N CYS A 23 13.72 -15.85 -8.85
CA CYS A 23 12.39 -15.23 -8.89
C CYS A 23 11.46 -15.87 -7.85
N ALA A 24 11.82 -15.76 -6.57
CA ALA A 24 10.84 -15.84 -5.50
C ALA A 24 9.97 -14.57 -5.62
N GLY A 25 8.98 -14.62 -6.52
CA GLY A 25 7.94 -13.61 -6.60
C GLY A 25 7.30 -13.51 -5.23
N SER A 26 7.55 -12.37 -4.55
CA SER A 26 6.82 -11.98 -3.35
C SER A 26 5.34 -12.05 -3.67
N SER A 27 4.70 -13.14 -3.26
CA SER A 27 3.25 -13.23 -3.31
C SER A 27 2.71 -12.33 -2.21
N THR A 28 2.47 -11.06 -2.55
CA THR A 28 1.53 -10.22 -1.82
C THR A 28 0.14 -10.81 -2.05
N LYS A 29 -0.11 -11.99 -1.45
CA LYS A 29 -1.42 -12.62 -1.44
C LYS A 29 -2.15 -12.02 -0.26
N GLU A 30 -2.75 -10.85 -0.50
CA GLU A 30 -3.78 -10.31 0.38
C GLU A 30 -4.85 -11.40 0.55
N SER A 31 -5.19 -11.76 1.79
CA SER A 31 -6.34 -12.63 1.98
C SER A 31 -7.58 -11.90 1.49
N THR A 32 -8.48 -12.60 0.81
CA THR A 32 -9.74 -12.02 0.30
C THR A 32 -10.51 -11.29 1.40
N GLY A 33 -10.39 -11.70 2.67
CA GLY A 33 -11.02 -11.02 3.81
C GLY A 33 -10.43 -9.63 4.10
N GLY A 34 -9.11 -9.47 4.03
CA GLY A 34 -8.45 -8.17 4.28
C GLY A 34 -8.76 -7.13 3.20
N TYR A 35 -8.74 -7.55 1.94
CA TYR A 35 -9.07 -6.67 0.80
C TYR A 35 -10.54 -6.21 0.81
N ILE A 36 -11.47 -7.10 1.18
CA ILE A 36 -12.89 -6.74 1.30
C ILE A 36 -13.09 -5.76 2.46
N ASP A 37 -12.43 -5.99 3.60
CA ASP A 37 -12.50 -5.08 4.75
C ASP A 37 -11.98 -3.68 4.40
N ASP A 38 -10.83 -3.58 3.73
CA ASP A 38 -10.25 -2.30 3.31
C ASP A 38 -11.11 -1.55 2.28
N THR A 39 -11.78 -2.26 1.38
CA THR A 39 -12.70 -1.65 0.41
C THR A 39 -13.92 -1.04 1.11
N VAL A 40 -14.45 -1.75 2.11
CA VAL A 40 -15.57 -1.27 2.93
C VAL A 40 -15.13 -0.08 3.78
N ILE A 41 -13.95 -0.13 4.41
CA ILE A 41 -13.38 0.99 5.16
C ILE A 41 -13.21 2.21 4.25
N THR A 42 -12.61 2.03 3.06
CA THR A 42 -12.42 3.12 2.09
C THR A 42 -13.75 3.77 1.72
N THR A 43 -14.77 2.95 1.44
CA THR A 43 -16.11 3.45 1.11
C THR A 43 -16.73 4.24 2.25
N LYS A 44 -16.63 3.74 3.49
CA LYS A 44 -17.12 4.43 4.70
C LYS A 44 -16.39 5.74 4.96
N VAL A 45 -15.07 5.77 4.74
CA VAL A 45 -14.29 7.02 4.88
C VAL A 45 -14.72 8.03 3.83
N LYS A 46 -14.85 7.62 2.56
CA LYS A 46 -15.30 8.52 1.49
C LYS A 46 -16.71 9.06 1.75
N SER A 47 -17.63 8.21 2.22
CA SER A 47 -18.99 8.66 2.54
C SER A 47 -19.03 9.60 3.75
N ALA A 48 -18.22 9.34 4.78
CA ALA A 48 -18.11 10.21 5.95
C ALA A 48 -17.54 11.60 5.58
N LEU A 49 -16.49 11.64 4.75
CA LEU A 49 -15.92 12.88 4.25
C LEU A 49 -16.89 13.64 3.34
N PHE A 50 -17.65 12.93 2.50
CA PHE A 50 -18.67 13.53 1.63
C PHE A 50 -19.85 14.13 2.42
N SER A 51 -20.15 13.57 3.60
CA SER A 51 -21.25 14.03 4.44
C SER A 51 -20.91 15.30 5.24
N ASP A 52 -19.62 15.64 5.36
CA ASP A 52 -19.19 16.84 6.07
C ASP A 52 -19.22 18.06 5.13
N LYS A 53 -19.87 19.14 5.58
CA LYS A 53 -20.12 20.34 4.77
C LYS A 53 -18.90 21.22 4.58
N ASP A 54 -17.93 21.12 5.49
CA ASP A 54 -16.71 21.92 5.46
C ASP A 54 -15.63 21.25 4.61
N VAL A 55 -15.75 19.94 4.36
CA VAL A 55 -14.77 19.14 3.62
C VAL A 55 -15.21 18.95 2.17
N LYS A 56 -14.38 19.41 1.24
CA LYS A 56 -14.55 19.10 -0.19
C LYS A 56 -13.98 17.72 -0.49
N SER A 57 -14.78 16.67 -0.34
CA SER A 57 -14.37 15.28 -0.57
C SER A 57 -13.76 15.04 -1.97
N ASN A 58 -14.14 15.83 -2.97
CA ASN A 58 -13.61 15.72 -4.34
C ASN A 58 -12.13 16.15 -4.45
N GLU A 59 -11.62 16.91 -3.48
CA GLU A 59 -10.22 17.34 -3.43
C GLU A 59 -9.34 16.36 -2.63
N ILE A 60 -9.93 15.34 -2.01
CA ILE A 60 -9.26 14.40 -1.10
C ILE A 60 -9.32 12.98 -1.67
N SER A 61 -8.16 12.37 -1.86
CA SER A 61 -8.02 10.95 -2.19
C SER A 61 -7.83 10.13 -0.93
N VAL A 62 -8.43 8.94 -0.93
CA VAL A 62 -8.43 8.00 0.20
C VAL A 62 -7.95 6.65 -0.30
N VAL A 63 -6.87 6.16 0.30
CA VAL A 63 -6.33 4.81 0.06
C VAL A 63 -6.27 4.09 1.39
N THR A 64 -6.77 2.86 1.44
CA THR A 64 -6.74 2.05 2.66
C THR A 64 -5.96 0.77 2.43
N PHE A 65 -5.13 0.39 3.39
CA PHE A 65 -4.41 -0.87 3.40
C PHE A 65 -4.26 -1.42 4.83
N LYS A 66 -4.86 -2.58 5.10
CA LYS A 66 -4.89 -3.27 6.40
C LYS A 66 -5.34 -2.35 7.54
N GLY A 67 -6.40 -1.58 7.30
CA GLY A 67 -6.94 -0.60 8.23
C GLY A 67 -6.06 0.65 8.44
N ARG A 68 -5.00 0.84 7.66
CA ARG A 68 -4.28 2.12 7.58
C ARG A 68 -4.87 2.95 6.45
N VAL A 69 -5.32 4.15 6.77
CA VAL A 69 -5.93 5.08 5.80
C VAL A 69 -4.97 6.21 5.52
N GLN A 70 -4.61 6.38 4.25
CA GLN A 70 -3.83 7.50 3.77
C GLN A 70 -4.78 8.52 3.13
N LEU A 71 -4.72 9.75 3.62
CA LEU A 71 -5.43 10.90 3.07
C LEU A 71 -4.44 11.75 2.28
N SER A 72 -4.73 12.01 1.01
CA SER A 72 -3.90 12.86 0.15
C SER A 72 -4.76 13.82 -0.67
N GLY A 73 -4.14 14.83 -1.28
CA GLY A 73 -4.83 15.85 -2.08
C GLY A 73 -4.49 17.27 -1.66
N PHE A 74 -5.22 18.26 -2.19
CA PHE A 74 -4.97 19.67 -1.95
C PHE A 74 -6.16 20.33 -1.28
N VAL A 75 -6.03 20.69 0.00
CA VAL A 75 -7.10 21.30 0.79
C VAL A 75 -6.93 22.81 0.93
N SER A 76 -8.03 23.50 1.23
CA SER A 76 -8.07 24.97 1.33
C SER A 76 -7.42 25.54 2.60
N SER A 77 -7.26 24.74 3.65
CA SER A 77 -6.61 25.19 4.90
C SER A 77 -6.20 24.00 5.77
N GLN A 78 -5.28 24.24 6.71
CA GLN A 78 -4.91 23.25 7.72
C GLN A 78 -6.11 22.80 8.58
N LYS A 79 -7.10 23.68 8.80
CA LYS A 79 -8.32 23.34 9.53
C LYS A 79 -9.11 22.24 8.82
N ILE A 80 -9.21 22.30 7.49
CA ILE A 80 -9.89 21.27 6.70
C ILE A 80 -9.10 19.96 6.71
N ALA A 81 -7.77 20.01 6.59
CA ALA A 81 -6.93 18.81 6.73
C ALA A 81 -7.17 18.12 8.09
N ASN A 82 -7.14 18.88 9.18
CA ASN A 82 -7.33 18.36 10.53
C ASN A 82 -8.74 17.77 10.70
N ARG A 83 -9.76 18.44 10.14
CA ARG A 83 -11.15 17.97 10.16
C ARG A 83 -11.32 16.66 9.40
N ALA A 84 -10.74 16.55 8.21
CA ALA A 84 -10.77 15.31 7.44
C ALA A 84 -10.10 14.15 8.19
N VAL A 85 -8.94 14.39 8.83
CA VAL A 85 -8.28 13.40 9.69
C VAL A 85 -9.17 12.96 10.86
N GLU A 86 -9.83 13.91 11.53
CA GLU A 86 -10.76 13.62 12.63
C GLU A 86 -11.93 12.74 12.18
N ILE A 87 -12.57 13.08 11.05
CA ILE A 87 -13.66 12.30 10.47
C ILE A 87 -13.19 10.87 10.16
N THR A 88 -12.04 10.74 9.50
CA THR A 88 -11.48 9.43 9.13
C THR A 88 -11.18 8.57 10.36
N ARG A 89 -10.67 9.15 11.45
CA ARG A 89 -10.39 8.41 12.70
C ARG A 89 -11.64 7.83 13.35
N ASN A 90 -12.80 8.46 13.15
CA ASN A 90 -14.07 7.99 13.73
C ASN A 90 -14.70 6.83 12.95
N VAL A 91 -14.16 6.46 11.79
CA VAL A 91 -14.67 5.35 10.99
C VAL A 91 -14.24 4.02 11.57
N THR A 92 -15.20 3.14 11.84
CA THR A 92 -14.93 1.79 12.36
C THR A 92 -14.04 0.99 11.41
N GLY A 93 -12.98 0.38 11.95
CA GLY A 93 -11.98 -0.39 11.20
C GLY A 93 -10.70 0.40 10.88
N VAL A 94 -10.73 1.73 11.02
CA VAL A 94 -9.53 2.57 10.89
C VAL A 94 -8.64 2.38 12.12
N ARG A 95 -7.39 2.01 11.87
CA ARG A 95 -6.36 1.78 12.90
C ARG A 95 -5.35 2.92 12.95
N VAL A 96 -4.95 3.41 11.78
CA VAL A 96 -3.97 4.49 11.61
C VAL A 96 -4.47 5.42 10.51
N VAL A 97 -4.25 6.72 10.69
CA VAL A 97 -4.51 7.73 9.67
C VAL A 97 -3.21 8.46 9.36
N GLU A 98 -2.78 8.38 8.11
CA GLU A 98 -1.65 9.10 7.55
C GLU A 98 -2.18 10.30 6.78
N ASN A 99 -1.64 11.47 7.07
CA ASN A 99 -2.06 12.74 6.48
C ASN A 99 -0.97 13.28 5.56
N ASP A 100 -1.17 13.09 4.26
CA ASP A 100 -0.32 13.59 3.19
C ASP A 100 -1.04 14.68 2.37
N MET A 101 -2.08 15.30 2.93
CA MET A 101 -2.77 16.43 2.30
C MET A 101 -1.89 17.67 2.32
N GLN A 102 -1.83 18.37 1.20
CA GLN A 102 -1.14 19.65 1.06
C GLN A 102 -2.13 20.79 1.19
N VAL A 103 -1.72 21.85 1.91
CA VAL A 103 -2.52 23.08 2.04
C VAL A 103 -2.13 24.02 0.90
N LYS A 104 -3.14 24.57 0.21
CA LYS A 104 -2.97 25.57 -0.86
C LYS A 104 -2.51 26.93 -0.33
#